data_AF-R5JE76-F1
#
_entry.id   AF-R5JE76-F1
#
_cell.length_a   1.000
_cell.length_b   1.000
_cell.length_c   1.000
_cell.angle_alpha   90.00
_cell.angle_beta   90.00
_cell.angle_gamma   90.00
#
_symmetry.space_group_name_H-M   'P 1'
#
loop_
_entity.id
_entity.type
_entity.pdbx_description
1 polymer ?
#
loop_
_entity_poly.entity_id
_entity_poly.type
_entity_poly.pdbx_seq_one_letter_code
_entity_poly.pdbx_strand_id
1 'polypeptide(L)' 'MNKSILIKIVKWICDGYVDALITGIEENENYFPYTIAVIHFIDELQRKNIKIDYKEIFNDSIIDNVLKEANDYLMR' A
#
# COMPACT_ATOMS: atom_id res chain seq x y z
N MET A 1 -13.73 -5.91 -27.26
CA MET A 1 -12.51 -5.93 -26.41
C MET A 1 -12.63 -7.08 -25.43
N ASN A 2 -11.61 -7.96 -25.34
CA ASN A 2 -11.67 -9.10 -24.44
C ASN A 2 -11.35 -8.66 -23.00
N LYS A 3 -12.39 -8.51 -22.17
CA LYS A 3 -12.28 -8.02 -20.78
C LYS A 3 -11.33 -8.86 -19.93
N SER A 4 -11.25 -10.17 -20.17
CA SER A 4 -10.36 -11.06 -19.42
C SER A 4 -8.87 -10.79 -19.71
N ILE A 5 -8.54 -10.45 -20.96
CA ILE A 5 -7.17 -10.07 -21.34
C ILE A 5 -6.82 -8.72 -20.72
N LEU A 6 -7.73 -7.74 -20.76
CA LEU A 6 -7.52 -6.44 -20.13
C LEU A 6 -7.25 -6.58 -18.62
N ILE A 7 -8.07 -7.35 -17.89
CA ILE A 7 -7.88 -7.59 -16.45
C ILE A 7 -6.52 -8.21 -16.17
N LYS A 8 -6.10 -9.19 -16.98
CA LYS A 8 -4.79 -9.85 -16.81
C LYS A 8 -3.64 -8.86 -17.00
N ILE A 9 -3.68 -8.05 -18.05
CA ILE A 9 -2.65 -7.06 -18.34
C ILE A 9 -2.56 -6.02 -17.20
N VAL A 10 -3.71 -5.50 -16.74
CA VAL A 10 -3.74 -4.51 -15.65
C VAL A 10 -3.18 -5.09 -14.36
N LYS A 11 -3.57 -6.31 -13.97
CA LYS A 11 -3.01 -6.97 -12.78
C LYS A 11 -1.50 -7.13 -12.86
N TRP A 12 -1.01 -7.61 -14.00
CA TRP A 12 0.42 -7.86 -14.18
C TRP A 12 1.26 -6.57 -14.09
N ILE A 13 0.71 -5.48 -14.61
CA ILE A 13 1.29 -4.14 -14.45
C ILE A 13 1.29 -3.73 -12.98
N CYS A 14 0.14 -3.82 -12.30
CA CYS A 14 0.01 -3.46 -10.88
C CYS A 14 0.95 -4.29 -9.98
N ASP A 15 1.10 -5.59 -10.25
CA ASP A 15 2.01 -6.47 -9.51
C ASP A 15 3.46 -5.97 -9.63
N GLY A 16 3.89 -5.51 -10.81
CA GLY A 16 5.21 -4.90 -11.00
C GLY A 16 5.40 -3.57 -10.26
N TYR A 17 4.32 -2.82 -10.03
CA TYR A 17 4.36 -1.60 -9.21
C TYR A 17 4.50 -1.90 -7.71
N VAL A 18 4.07 -3.07 -7.23
CA VAL A 18 4.19 -3.44 -5.81
C VAL A 18 5.66 -3.46 -5.39
N ASP A 19 6.51 -4.18 -6.14
CA ASP A 19 7.94 -4.28 -5.83
C ASP A 19 8.62 -2.90 -5.84
N ALA A 20 8.30 -2.07 -6.84
CA ALA A 20 8.84 -0.71 -6.94
C ALA A 20 8.40 0.18 -5.78
N LEU A 21 7.15 0.07 -5.32
CA LEU A 21 6.64 0.82 -4.17
C LEU A 21 7.29 0.34 -2.86
N ILE A 22 7.50 -0.96 -2.69
CA ILE A 22 8.19 -1.49 -1.49
C ILE A 22 9.61 -0.90 -1.42
N THR A 23 10.40 -1.04 -2.49
CA THR A 23 11.75 -0.46 -2.53
C THR A 23 11.73 1.04 -2.33
N GLY A 24 10.78 1.75 -2.96
CA GLY A 24 10.61 3.19 -2.81
C GLY A 24 10.34 3.61 -1.35
N ILE A 25 9.47 2.88 -0.65
CA ILE A 25 9.16 3.12 0.77
C ILE A 25 10.38 2.86 1.65
N GLU A 26 11.06 1.73 1.48
CA GLU A 26 12.23 1.36 2.28
C GLU A 26 13.39 2.35 2.10
N GLU A 27 13.64 2.80 0.87
CA GLU A 27 14.75 3.71 0.58
C GLU A 27 14.41 5.18 0.83
N ASN A 28 13.12 5.54 0.89
CA ASN A 28 12.66 6.92 0.96
C ASN A 28 11.55 7.14 2.00
N GLU A 29 11.68 6.56 3.21
CA GLU A 29 10.66 6.60 4.27
C GLU A 29 10.09 8.00 4.56
N ASN A 30 10.90 9.06 4.39
CA ASN A 30 10.48 10.46 4.60
C ASN A 30 9.32 10.92 3.70
N TYR A 31 9.06 10.20 2.61
CA TYR A 31 7.96 10.44 1.68
C TYR A 31 6.68 9.68 2.03
N PHE A 32 6.80 8.71 2.94
CA PHE A 32 5.74 7.78 3.31
C PHE A 32 5.40 7.81 4.81
N PRO A 33 5.37 8.99 5.48
CA PRO A 33 5.20 9.05 6.93
C PRO A 33 3.89 8.42 7.42
N TYR A 34 2.79 8.54 6.66
CA TYR A 34 1.51 7.92 6.99
C TYR A 34 1.58 6.40 6.81
N THR A 35 2.11 5.93 5.68
CA THR A 35 2.26 4.50 5.39
C THR A 35 3.12 3.81 6.44
N ILE A 36 4.25 4.41 6.84
CA ILE A 36 5.14 3.90 7.89
C ILE A 36 4.41 3.84 9.24
N ALA A 37 3.64 4.88 9.60
CA ALA A 37 2.86 4.88 10.83
C ALA A 37 1.81 3.76 10.87
N VAL A 38 1.14 3.50 9.75
CA VAL A 38 0.17 2.41 9.61
C VAL A 38 0.84 1.04 9.79
N ILE A 39 2.01 0.84 9.18
CA ILE A 39 2.81 -0.39 9.32
C ILE A 39 3.17 -0.63 10.79
N HIS A 40 3.70 0.39 11.48
CA HIS A 40 4.06 0.28 12.89
C HIS A 40 2.86 -0.02 13.79
N PHE A 41 1.72 0.60 13.54
CA PHE A 41 0.48 0.33 14.28
C PHE A 41 0.07 -1.14 14.19
N ILE A 42 0.11 -1.71 12.98
CA ILE A 42 -0.27 -3.11 12.74
C ILE A 42 0.73 -4.07 13.36
N ASP A 43 2.03 -3.79 13.22
CA ASP A 43 3.10 -4.58 13.82
C ASP A 43 2.97 -4.61 15.35
N GLU A 44 2.66 -3.47 15.99
CA GLU A 44 2.43 -3.44 17.44
C GLU A 44 1.23 -4.30 17.86
N LEU A 45 0.11 -4.21 17.14
CA LEU A 45 -1.08 -5.02 17.42
C LEU A 45 -0.80 -6.52 17.26
N GLN A 46 -0.07 -6.91 16.21
CA GLN A 46 0.36 -8.30 15.99
C GLN A 46 1.28 -8.80 17.11
N ARG A 47 2.27 -7.99 17.54
CA ARG A 47 3.17 -8.33 18.65
C ARG A 47 2.41 -8.55 19.97
N LYS A 48 1.29 -7.86 20.16
CA LYS A 48 0.40 -8.03 21.32
C LYS A 48 -0.63 -9.16 21.15
N ASN A 49 -0.56 -9.92 20.05
CA ASN A 49 -1.48 -11.00 19.70
C ASN A 49 -2.96 -10.54 19.62
N ILE A 50 -3.17 -9.27 19.23
CA ILE A 50 -4.50 -8.70 19.02
C ILE A 50 -4.93 -9.08 17.61
N LYS A 51 -6.05 -9.79 17.47
CA LYS A 51 -6.61 -10.13 16.16
C LYS A 51 -7.18 -8.87 15.50
N ILE A 52 -6.72 -8.61 14.29
CA ILE A 52 -7.14 -7.49 13.46
C ILE A 52 -7.99 -8.02 12.32
N ASP A 53 -9.18 -7.43 12.11
CA ASP A 53 -9.84 -7.52 10.82
C ASP A 53 -9.34 -6.38 9.93
N TYR A 54 -8.46 -6.72 8.99
CA TYR A 54 -7.89 -5.75 8.06
C TYR A 54 -8.97 -5.03 7.24
N LYS A 55 -10.12 -5.64 6.98
CA LYS A 55 -11.21 -5.01 6.22
C LYS A 55 -11.95 -3.94 7.02
N GLU A 56 -11.96 -4.06 8.34
CA GLU A 56 -12.60 -3.08 9.22
C GLU A 56 -11.64 -1.92 9.57
N ILE A 57 -10.34 -2.21 9.68
CA ILE A 57 -9.33 -1.20 10.01
C ILE A 57 -8.93 -0.40 8.77
N PHE A 58 -8.63 -1.06 7.64
CA PHE A 58 -8.32 -0.37 6.39
C PHE A 58 -9.60 0.04 5.68
N ASN A 59 -10.22 1.09 6.20
CA ASN A 59 -11.27 1.79 5.47
C ASN A 59 -10.68 2.59 4.30
N ASP A 60 -11.57 3.09 3.44
CA ASP A 60 -11.20 3.84 2.24
C ASP A 60 -10.26 5.02 2.56
N SER A 61 -10.37 5.65 3.73
CA SER A 61 -9.50 6.76 4.13
C SER A 61 -8.05 6.35 4.34
N ILE A 62 -7.77 5.18 4.95
CA ILE A 62 -6.38 4.71 5.09
C ILE A 62 -5.79 4.40 3.72
N ILE A 63 -6.57 3.74 2.87
CA ILE A 63 -6.15 3.38 1.50
C ILE A 63 -5.86 4.64 0.68
N ASP A 64 -6.76 5.64 0.72
CA ASP A 64 -6.61 6.90 -0.02
C ASP A 64 -5.35 7.67 0.39
N ASN A 65 -5.02 7.70 1.69
CA ASN A 65 -3.81 8.36 2.17
C ASN A 65 -2.53 7.63 1.73
N VAL A 66 -2.50 6.30 1.79
CA VAL A 66 -1.36 5.51 1.28
C VAL A 66 -1.19 5.70 -0.23
N LEU A 67 -2.30 5.67 -0.99
CA LEU A 67 -2.28 5.92 -2.43
C LEU A 67 -1.83 7.34 -2.76
N LYS A 68 -2.20 8.33 -1.94
CA LYS A 68 -1.75 9.71 -2.11
C LYS A 68 -0.25 9.83 -1.93
N GLU A 69 0.33 9.24 -0.87
CA GLU A 69 1.78 9.24 -0.66
C GLU A 69 2.53 8.56 -1.80
N ALA A 70 2.02 7.40 -2.27
CA ALA A 70 2.58 6.70 -3.41
C ALA A 70 2.56 7.54 -4.70
N ASN A 71 1.44 8.22 -4.98
CA ASN A 71 1.34 9.10 -6.14
C ASN A 71 2.26 10.32 -6.00
N ASP A 72 2.29 10.97 -4.84
CA ASP A 72 3.14 12.14 -4.58
C ASP A 72 4.63 11.79 -4.71
N TYR A 73 5.03 10.57 -4.33
CA TYR A 73 6.38 10.06 -4.55
C TYR A 73 6.67 9.82 -6.03
N LEU A 74 5.78 9.14 -6.75
CA LEU A 74 5.95 8.82 -8.18
C LEU A 74 5.92 10.05 -9.10
N MET A 75 5.33 11.16 -8.64
CA MET A 75 5.27 12.43 -9.39
C MET A 75 6.48 13.35 -9.19
N ARG A 76 7.40 13.03 -8.27
CA ARG A 76 8.64 13.81 -8.10
C ARG A 76 9.63 13.55 -9.24
#